data_AF-A0A851HSZ9-F1
#
_entry.id   AF-A0A851HSZ9-F1
#
_cell.length_a   1.000
_cell.length_b   1.000
_cell.length_c   1.000
_cell.angle_alpha   90.00
_cell.angle_beta   90.00
_cell.angle_gamma   90.00
#
_symmetry.space_group_name_H-M   'P 1'
#
loop_
_entity.id
_entity.type
_entity.pdbx_description
1 polymer ?
#
loop_
_entity_poly.entity_id
_entity_poly.type
_entity_poly.pdbx_seq_one_letter_code
_entity_poly.pdbx_strand_id
1 'polypeptide(L)'
;MPDPPMALFADWEDWKEAALSWIERQDQPWTADDLRAEMEPGRPNWPGAVINTASRRDLIELTGRVVKSSVKSRKGSLLPVWRTK
;
A
#
# COMPACT_ATOMS: atom_id res chain seq x y z
N MET A 1 31.47 -1.57 0.65
CA MET A 1 30.22 -1.30 -0.08
C MET A 1 29.80 0.10 0.29
N PRO A 2 29.59 1.03 -0.65
CA PRO A 2 29.04 2.33 -0.29
C PRO A 2 27.60 2.14 0.16
N ASP A 3 27.26 2.65 1.33
CA ASP A 3 25.88 2.72 1.80
C ASP A 3 25.03 3.48 0.77
N PRO A 4 23.83 2.98 0.43
CA PRO A 4 22.97 3.66 -0.53
C PRO A 4 22.68 5.08 -0.02
N PRO A 5 22.67 6.08 -0.93
CA PRO A 5 22.59 7.49 -0.54
C PRO A 5 21.32 7.76 0.27
N MET A 6 21.49 8.41 1.42
CA MET A 6 20.46 8.84 2.37
C MET A 6 19.26 9.56 1.70
N ALA A 7 19.48 10.19 0.54
CA ALA A 7 18.45 10.86 -0.26
C ALA A 7 17.30 9.92 -0.68
N LEU A 8 17.60 8.67 -1.09
CA LEU A 8 16.56 7.70 -1.47
C LEU A 8 15.74 7.19 -0.27
N PHE A 9 16.23 7.41 0.96
CA PHE A 9 15.55 7.01 2.19
C PHE A 9 14.57 8.08 2.66
N ALA A 10 14.94 9.36 2.60
CA ALA A 10 14.02 10.47 2.88
C ALA A 10 12.80 10.41 1.95
N ASP A 11 13.04 10.30 0.64
CA ASP A 11 11.97 10.18 -0.36
C ASP A 11 11.03 8.98 -0.11
N TRP A 12 11.57 7.89 0.46
CA TRP A 12 10.78 6.70 0.75
C TRP A 12 9.97 6.82 2.03
N GLU A 13 10.51 7.44 3.08
CA GLU A 13 9.75 7.70 4.30
C GLU A 13 8.64 8.70 4.05
N ASP A 14 8.92 9.81 3.35
CA ASP A 14 7.92 10.79 2.95
C ASP A 14 6.83 10.16 2.08
N TRP A 15 7.22 9.36 1.07
CA TRP A 15 6.27 8.62 0.24
C TRP A 15 5.42 7.65 1.06
N LYS A 16 6.03 6.97 2.04
CA LYS A 16 5.32 6.02 2.92
C LYS A 16 4.35 6.73 3.85
N GLU A 17 4.72 7.89 4.39
CA GLU A 17 3.82 8.71 5.20
C GLU A 17 2.64 9.25 4.37
N ALA A 18 2.89 9.67 3.13
CA ALA A 18 1.81 10.03 2.20
C ALA A 18 0.87 8.85 1.94
N ALA A 19 1.42 7.63 1.80
CA ALA A 19 0.63 6.42 1.60
C ALA A 19 -0.20 6.04 2.83
N LEU A 20 0.37 6.15 4.03
CA LEU A 20 -0.37 5.94 5.28
C LEU A 20 -1.47 6.99 5.43
N SER A 21 -1.17 8.25 5.13
CA SER A 21 -2.16 9.34 5.15
C SER A 21 -3.29 9.10 4.15
N TRP A 22 -3.00 8.50 2.98
CA TRP A 22 -4.05 8.09 2.04
C TRP A 22 -4.93 6.98 2.63
N ILE A 23 -4.33 5.98 3.28
CA ILE A 23 -5.06 4.88 3.93
C ILE A 23 -6.00 5.43 5.01
N GLU A 24 -5.51 6.33 5.87
CA GLU A 24 -6.29 6.93 6.96
C GLU A 24 -7.49 7.75 6.47
N ARG A 25 -7.44 8.24 5.23
CA ARG A 25 -8.54 9.00 4.61
C ARG A 25 -9.61 8.12 3.95
N GLN A 26 -9.43 6.80 3.91
CA GLN A 26 -10.39 5.90 3.25
C GLN A 26 -11.58 5.60 4.15
N ASP A 27 -12.76 6.08 3.75
CA ASP A 27 -14.04 5.75 4.40
C ASP A 27 -14.61 4.41 3.90
N GLN A 28 -14.26 4.03 2.66
CA GLN A 28 -14.72 2.81 2.01
C GLN A 28 -13.66 1.70 2.03
N PRO A 29 -14.06 0.42 1.97
CA PRO A 29 -13.12 -0.67 1.79
C PRO A 29 -12.34 -0.53 0.48
N TRP A 30 -11.04 -0.78 0.53
CA TRP A 30 -10.10 -0.56 -0.57
C TRP A 30 -9.15 -1.74 -0.74
N THR A 31 -8.41 -1.76 -1.85
CA THR A 31 -7.50 -2.84 -2.21
C THR A 31 -6.10 -2.31 -2.52
N ALA A 32 -5.14 -3.23 -2.60
CA ALA A 32 -3.79 -2.89 -3.06
C ALA A 32 -3.75 -2.32 -4.49
N ASP A 33 -4.78 -2.55 -5.31
CA ASP A 33 -4.88 -1.94 -6.64
C ASP A 33 -5.41 -0.51 -6.57
N ASP A 34 -6.33 -0.19 -5.66
CA ASP A 34 -6.80 1.19 -5.44
C ASP A 34 -5.66 2.08 -4.96
N LEU A 35 -4.87 1.58 -3.99
CA LEU A 35 -3.65 2.23 -3.54
C LEU A 35 -2.66 2.47 -4.70
N ARG A 36 -2.51 1.48 -5.60
CA ARG A 36 -1.67 1.59 -6.80
C ARG A 36 -2.17 2.59 -7.83
N ALA A 37 -3.48 2.77 -7.94
CA ALA A 37 -4.07 3.68 -8.90
C ALA A 37 -3.89 5.13 -8.48
N GLU A 38 -3.97 5.41 -7.17
CA GLU A 38 -3.86 6.76 -6.65
C GLU A 38 -2.40 7.21 -6.46
N MET A 39 -1.50 6.30 -6.11
CA MET A 39 -0.13 6.66 -5.76
C MET A 39 0.89 6.33 -6.83
N GLU A 40 1.85 7.24 -6.99
CA GLU A 40 3.01 6.97 -7.83
C GLU A 40 3.80 5.77 -7.32
N PRO A 41 4.33 4.92 -8.22
CA PRO A 41 5.06 3.75 -7.82
C PRO A 41 6.36 4.11 -7.08
N GLY A 42 6.45 3.71 -5.82
CA GLY A 42 7.69 3.78 -5.05
C GLY A 42 8.64 2.60 -5.34
N ARG A 43 9.30 2.10 -4.28
CA ARG A 43 10.23 0.97 -4.35
C ARG A 43 9.56 -0.34 -4.84
N PRO A 44 10.32 -1.34 -5.33
CA PRO A 44 9.77 -2.66 -5.62
C PRO A 44 8.99 -3.22 -4.40
N ASN A 45 7.80 -3.75 -4.64
CA ASN A 45 6.88 -4.27 -3.60
C ASN A 45 6.31 -3.21 -2.63
N TRP A 46 6.34 -1.93 -3.00
CA TRP A 46 5.84 -0.83 -2.16
C TRP A 46 4.43 -1.03 -1.59
N PRO A 47 3.41 -1.57 -2.29
CA PRO A 47 2.06 -1.63 -1.72
C PRO A 47 2.03 -2.57 -0.51
N GLY A 48 2.78 -3.69 -0.60
CA GLY A 48 2.91 -4.62 0.51
C GLY A 48 3.65 -4.02 1.71
N ALA A 49 4.66 -3.18 1.47
CA ALA A 49 5.40 -2.52 2.54
C ALA A 49 4.53 -1.53 3.33
N VAL A 50 3.68 -0.76 2.63
CA VAL A 50 2.73 0.17 3.28
C VAL A 50 1.66 -0.59 4.03
N ILE A 51 1.00 -1.57 3.40
CA ILE A 51 -0.06 -2.37 4.01
C ILE A 51 0.46 -3.07 5.27
N ASN A 52 1.67 -3.66 5.22
CA ASN A 52 2.29 -4.25 6.40
C ASN A 52 2.55 -3.23 7.51
N THR A 53 2.93 -2.00 7.15
CA THR A 53 3.13 -0.95 8.16
C THR A 53 1.81 -0.50 8.76
N ALA A 54 0.80 -0.23 7.94
CA ALA A 54 -0.54 0.14 8.39
C ALA A 54 -1.15 -0.93 9.29
N SER A 55 -1.00 -2.21 8.93
CA SER A 55 -1.47 -3.33 9.76
C SER A 55 -0.73 -3.41 11.09
N ARG A 56 0.59 -3.22 11.13
CA ARG A 56 1.38 -3.18 12.38
C ARG A 56 1.04 -1.99 13.27
N ARG A 57 0.58 -0.88 12.67
CA ARG A 57 0.10 0.32 13.38
C ARG A 57 -1.38 0.23 13.77
N ASP A 58 -2.03 -0.90 13.50
CA ASP A 58 -3.46 -1.13 13.72
C ASP A 58 -4.37 -0.10 13.02
N LEU A 59 -3.93 0.46 11.88
CA LEU A 59 -4.71 1.42 11.09
C LEU A 59 -5.72 0.75 10.15
N ILE A 60 -5.55 -0.55 9.89
CA ILE A 60 -6.35 -1.29 8.91
C ILE A 60 -6.75 -2.66 9.44
N GLU A 61 -7.87 -3.16 8.95
CA GLU A 61 -8.35 -4.52 9.17
C GLU A 61 -8.65 -5.23 7.86
N LEU A 62 -8.42 -6.55 7.85
CA LEU A 62 -8.91 -7.42 6.77
C LEU A 62 -10.42 -7.56 6.91
N THR A 63 -11.15 -7.21 5.87
CA THR A 63 -12.61 -7.41 5.83
C THR A 63 -13.02 -8.87 5.68
N GLY A 64 -12.05 -9.78 5.45
CA GLY A 64 -12.30 -11.18 5.08
C GLY A 64 -12.73 -11.38 3.62
N ARG A 65 -12.93 -10.30 2.86
CA ARG A 65 -13.25 -10.36 1.43
C ARG A 65 -11.99 -10.31 0.59
N VAL A 66 -12.05 -11.02 -0.54
CA VAL A 66 -11.05 -10.94 -1.60
C VAL A 66 -11.73 -10.57 -2.91
N VAL A 67 -11.12 -9.66 -3.67
CA VAL A 67 -11.59 -9.31 -5.02
C VAL A 67 -10.57 -9.75 -6.05
N LYS A 68 -11.01 -10.01 -7.29
CA LYS A 68 -10.07 -10.24 -8.39
C LYS A 68 -9.40 -8.92 -8.74
N SER A 69 -8.07 -8.94 -8.83
CA SER A 69 -7.29 -7.81 -9.32
C SER A 69 -7.77 -7.40 -10.71
N SER A 70 -8.00 -6.11 -10.90
CA SER A 70 -8.36 -5.50 -12.18
C SER A 70 -7.13 -5.29 -13.08
N VAL A 71 -5.92 -5.42 -12.52
CA VAL A 71 -4.66 -5.22 -13.24
C VAL A 71 -4.32 -6.44 -14.09
N LYS A 72 -4.23 -6.24 -15.42
CA LYS A 72 -3.94 -7.31 -16.41
C LYS A 72 -2.70 -8.15 -16.07
N SER A 73 -1.64 -7.53 -15.52
CA SER A 73 -0.39 -8.22 -15.17
C SER A 73 -0.53 -9.22 -14.02
N ARG A 74 -1.55 -9.08 -13.17
CA ARG A 74 -1.81 -9.99 -12.04
C ARG A 74 -2.71 -11.17 -12.40
N LYS A 75 -3.10 -11.34 -13.67
CA LYS A 75 -3.87 -12.50 -14.19
C LYS A 75 -5.10 -12.87 -13.34
N GLY A 76 -5.80 -11.88 -12.79
CA GLY A 76 -6.98 -12.10 -11.95
C GLY A 76 -6.68 -12.69 -10.57
N SER A 77 -5.46 -12.50 -10.05
CA SER A 77 -5.08 -12.85 -8.68
C SER A 77 -6.06 -12.24 -7.67
N LEU A 78 -6.34 -12.98 -6.61
CA LEU A 78 -7.17 -12.53 -5.50
C LEU A 78 -6.41 -11.50 -4.66
N LEU A 79 -7.01 -10.35 -4.44
CA LEU A 79 -6.51 -9.28 -3.60
C LEU A 79 -7.37 -9.17 -2.34
N PRO A 80 -6.76 -9.14 -1.15
CA PRO A 80 -7.47 -8.84 0.06
C PRO A 80 -8.06 -7.42 0.00
N VAL A 81 -9.30 -7.31 0.50
CA VAL A 81 -9.96 -6.03 0.74
C VAL A 81 -9.71 -5.60 2.17
N TRP A 82 -9.15 -4.40 2.31
CA TRP A 82 -8.83 -3.76 3.57
C TRP A 82 -9.87 -2.70 3.89
N ARG A 83 -10.08 -2.49 5.19
CA ARG A 83 -10.85 -1.37 5.70
C ARG A 83 -9.97 -0.59 6.68
N THR A 84 -10.03 0.72 6.59
CA THR A 84 -9.36 1.62 7.54
C THR A 84 -10.16 1.68 8.84
N LYS A 85 -9.47 1.66 9.97
CA LYS A 85 -10.06 1.74 11.31
C LYS A 85 -10.22 3.19 11.77
#